data_AF-A0A4R2ZNY4-F1
#
_entry.id   AF-A0A4R2ZNY4-F1
#
_cell.length_a   1.000
_cell.length_b   1.000
_cell.length_c   1.000
_cell.angle_alpha   90.00
_cell.angle_beta   90.00
_cell.angle_gamma   90.00
#
_symmetry.space_group_name_H-M   'P 1'
#
loop_
_entity.id
_entity.type
_entity.pdbx_description
1 polymer ?
#
loop_
_entity_poly.entity_id
_entity_poly.type
_entity_poly.pdbx_seq_one_letter_code
_entity_poly.pdbx_strand_id
1 'polypeptide(L)'
;MLLKRENKAQLTKVLTCHVAAANAMSTANEKMIKDDKGTHDVKTVGGCVLKAKESMGKITLTDENGKVAPVTIADVKQSNGVIHVIGKVLLPKM
;
A
#
# COMPACT_ATOMS: atom_id res chain seq x y z
N MET A 1 -13.57 -16.31 -6.69
CA MET A 1 -13.47 -16.52 -5.23
C MET A 1 -12.07 -17.04 -4.89
N LEU A 2 -11.24 -16.25 -4.22
CA LEU A 2 -9.80 -16.55 -4.00
C LEU A 2 -9.52 -17.67 -2.97
N LEU A 3 -10.55 -18.16 -2.29
CA LEU A 3 -10.43 -19.15 -1.21
C LEU A 3 -10.28 -20.60 -1.69
N LYS A 4 -10.43 -20.85 -2.99
CA LYS A 4 -10.18 -22.18 -3.56
C LYS A 4 -8.67 -22.46 -3.60
N ARG A 5 -8.25 -23.71 -3.37
CA ARG A 5 -6.82 -24.11 -3.38
C ARG A 5 -6.09 -23.75 -4.68
N GLU A 6 -6.80 -23.82 -5.79
CA GLU A 6 -6.38 -23.45 -7.15
C GLU A 6 -6.00 -21.95 -7.27
N ASN A 7 -6.53 -21.06 -6.40
CA ASN A 7 -6.27 -19.61 -6.45
C ASN A 7 -5.15 -19.15 -5.51
N LYS A 8 -4.37 -20.08 -4.93
CA LYS A 8 -3.26 -19.75 -4.02
C LYS A 8 -2.25 -18.78 -4.64
N ALA A 9 -1.90 -18.97 -5.91
CA ALA A 9 -0.95 -18.08 -6.59
C ALA A 9 -1.47 -16.64 -6.69
N GLN A 10 -2.76 -16.48 -7.00
CA GLN A 10 -3.41 -15.17 -7.04
C GLN A 10 -3.45 -14.52 -5.65
N LEU A 11 -3.78 -15.29 -4.61
CA LEU A 11 -3.80 -14.78 -3.24
C LEU A 11 -2.41 -14.34 -2.78
N THR A 12 -1.37 -15.13 -3.05
CA THR A 12 0.03 -14.75 -2.75
C THR A 12 0.39 -13.44 -3.45
N LYS A 13 0.05 -13.29 -4.73
CA LYS A 13 0.32 -12.06 -5.48
C LYS A 13 -0.35 -10.85 -4.83
N VAL A 14 -1.64 -10.96 -4.52
CA VAL A 14 -2.39 -9.90 -3.82
C VAL A 14 -1.70 -9.53 -2.50
N LEU A 15 -1.35 -10.51 -1.66
CA LEU A 15 -0.72 -10.25 -0.37
C LEU A 15 0.67 -9.61 -0.53
N THR A 16 1.49 -10.06 -1.47
CA THR A 16 2.81 -9.46 -1.73
C THR A 16 2.72 -8.03 -2.27
N CYS A 17 1.61 -7.65 -2.90
CA CYS A 17 1.35 -6.27 -3.32
C CYS A 17 0.82 -5.37 -2.20
N HIS A 18 0.64 -5.89 -0.98
CA HIS A 18 0.40 -5.07 0.22
C HIS A 18 1.67 -4.84 1.04
N VAL A 19 2.81 -5.40 0.61
CA VAL A 19 4.09 -5.29 1.34
C VAL A 19 5.03 -4.38 0.56
N ALA A 20 5.44 -3.27 1.16
CA ALA A 20 6.51 -2.42 0.66
C ALA A 20 7.86 -2.95 1.17
N ALA A 21 8.92 -2.81 0.35
CA ALA A 21 10.27 -3.24 0.74
C ALA A 21 10.95 -2.28 1.74
N ALA A 22 10.40 -1.07 1.91
CA ALA A 22 10.96 -0.04 2.76
C ALA A 22 10.15 0.13 4.05
N ASN A 23 10.85 0.40 5.16
CA ASN A 23 10.23 0.85 6.40
C ASN A 23 9.86 2.33 6.25
N ALA A 24 8.59 2.59 5.94
CA ALA A 24 8.11 3.94 5.74
C ALA A 24 7.09 4.30 6.82
N MET A 25 7.48 5.19 7.74
CA MET A 25 6.53 5.84 8.65
C MET A 25 5.73 6.91 7.91
N SER A 26 4.58 7.30 8.45
CA SER A 26 3.70 8.30 7.83
C SER A 26 4.41 9.62 7.63
N THR A 27 5.26 10.05 8.56
CA THR A 27 6.05 11.28 8.44
C THR A 27 7.03 11.24 7.27
N ALA A 28 7.66 10.08 7.04
CA ALA A 28 8.54 9.87 5.89
C ALA A 28 7.73 9.82 4.59
N ASN A 29 6.59 9.12 4.59
CA ASN A 29 5.67 9.06 3.45
C ASN A 29 5.14 10.45 3.08
N GLU A 30 4.71 11.27 4.04
CA GLU A 30 4.26 12.65 3.80
C GLU A 30 5.36 13.50 3.18
N LYS A 31 6.59 13.37 3.66
CA LYS A 31 7.74 14.08 3.08
C LYS A 31 7.98 13.63 1.64
N MET A 32 8.01 12.33 1.38
CA MET A 32 8.20 11.77 0.04
C MET A 32 7.06 12.16 -0.92
N ILE A 33 5.82 12.19 -0.44
CA ILE A 33 4.66 12.66 -1.20
C ILE A 33 4.81 14.14 -1.55
N LYS A 34 5.25 14.98 -0.60
CA LYS A 34 5.49 16.41 -0.83
C LYS A 34 6.64 16.64 -1.81
N ASP A 35 7.73 15.89 -1.66
CA ASP A 35 8.91 15.95 -2.53
C ASP A 35 8.54 15.54 -3.98
N ASP A 36 7.66 14.55 -4.15
CA ASP A 36 7.15 14.09 -5.45
C ASP A 36 5.90 14.86 -5.93
N LYS A 37 5.77 16.13 -5.55
CA LYS A 37 4.70 17.04 -6.03
C LYS A 37 3.28 16.56 -5.74
N GLY A 38 3.09 15.87 -4.61
CA GLY A 38 1.80 15.46 -4.07
C GLY A 38 1.41 14.01 -4.35
N THR A 39 2.22 13.21 -5.04
CA THR A 39 1.98 11.76 -5.21
C THR A 39 3.29 11.00 -5.34
N HIS A 40 3.48 9.97 -4.52
CA HIS A 40 4.67 9.12 -4.50
C HIS A 40 4.35 7.69 -4.96
N ASP A 41 5.20 7.13 -5.82
CA ASP A 41 5.03 5.76 -6.33
C ASP A 41 5.74 4.74 -5.42
N VAL A 42 4.94 3.95 -4.69
CA VAL A 42 5.40 2.91 -3.77
C VAL A 42 5.51 1.58 -4.51
N LYS A 43 6.75 1.09 -4.69
CA LYS A 43 7.02 -0.24 -5.24
C LYS A 43 6.88 -1.30 -4.15
N THR A 44 6.08 -2.32 -4.45
CA THR A 44 5.80 -3.44 -3.54
C THR A 44 6.67 -4.65 -3.86
N VAL A 45 6.84 -5.55 -2.89
CA VAL A 45 7.60 -6.81 -3.06
C VAL A 45 6.94 -7.69 -4.12
N GLY A 46 5.62 -7.60 -4.26
CA GLY A 46 4.86 -8.29 -5.30
C GLY A 46 5.07 -7.72 -6.71
N GLY A 47 5.85 -6.64 -6.89
CA GLY A 47 6.08 -6.00 -8.18
C GLY A 47 4.95 -5.06 -8.63
N CYS A 48 3.94 -4.84 -7.79
CA CYS A 48 2.90 -3.84 -8.04
C CYS A 48 3.38 -2.44 -7.64
N VAL A 49 2.86 -1.42 -8.32
CA VAL A 49 3.09 -0.02 -7.96
C VAL A 49 1.82 0.57 -7.37
N LEU A 50 1.92 1.07 -6.14
CA LEU A 50 0.84 1.79 -5.46
C LEU A 50 1.15 3.28 -5.46
N LYS A 51 0.15 4.12 -5.70
CA LYS A 51 0.32 5.58 -5.61
C LYS A 51 -0.10 6.06 -4.23
N ALA A 52 0.86 6.52 -3.44
CA ALA A 52 0.61 7.18 -2.17
C ALA A 52 0.37 8.67 -2.38
N LYS A 53 -0.69 9.20 -1.77
CA LYS A 53 -1.07 10.61 -1.86
C LYS A 53 -1.62 11.10 -0.52
N GLU A 54 -1.29 12.33 -0.16
CA GLU A 54 -1.93 13.02 0.96
C GLU A 54 -3.26 13.61 0.49
N SER A 55 -4.34 13.32 1.22
CA SER A 55 -5.67 13.85 0.97
C SER A 55 -6.33 14.20 2.30
N MET A 56 -6.69 15.47 2.49
CA MET A 56 -7.35 15.97 3.70
C MET A 56 -6.61 15.62 5.00
N GLY A 57 -5.27 15.71 5.01
CA GLY A 57 -4.44 15.37 6.17
C GLY A 57 -4.34 13.88 6.48
N LYS A 58 -4.69 13.01 5.52
CA LYS A 58 -4.53 11.56 5.62
C LYS A 58 -3.82 10.99 4.39
N ILE A 59 -3.03 9.95 4.59
CA ILE A 59 -2.43 9.22 3.48
C ILE A 59 -3.49 8.31 2.84
N THR A 60 -3.53 8.31 1.52
CA THR A 60 -4.35 7.44 0.69
C THR A 60 -3.44 6.66 -0.24
N LEU A 61 -3.75 5.37 -0.45
CA LEU A 61 -3.07 4.52 -1.41
C LEU A 61 -4.02 4.22 -2.55
N THR A 62 -3.57 4.40 -3.79
CA THR A 62 -4.31 4.02 -4.99
C THR A 62 -3.61 2.84 -5.65
N ASP A 63 -4.36 1.76 -5.92
CA ASP A 63 -3.82 0.62 -6.66
C ASP A 63 -3.80 0.84 -8.18
N GLU A 64 -3.26 -0.13 -8.91
CA GLU A 64 -3.13 -0.10 -10.36
C GLU A 64 -4.48 -0.16 -11.10
N ASN A 65 -5.55 -0.52 -10.39
CA ASN A 65 -6.92 -0.53 -10.89
C ASN A 65 -7.66 0.78 -10.57
N GLY A 66 -6.98 1.78 -9.99
CA GLY A 66 -7.57 3.07 -9.62
C GLY A 66 -8.38 3.04 -8.33
N LYS A 67 -8.30 1.96 -7.54
CA LYS A 67 -9.03 1.84 -6.29
C LYS A 67 -8.28 2.57 -5.18
N VAL A 68 -8.95 3.54 -4.57
CA VAL A 68 -8.40 4.33 -3.47
C VAL A 68 -8.74 3.70 -2.12
N ALA A 69 -7.71 3.37 -1.35
CA ALA A 69 -7.76 2.87 0.01
C ALA A 69 -7.18 3.93 0.98
N PRO A 70 -7.99 4.52 1.88
CA PRO A 70 -7.48 5.43 2.89
C PRO A 70 -6.73 4.66 3.98
N VAL A 71 -5.63 5.21 4.47
CA VAL A 71 -4.97 4.74 5.70
C VAL A 71 -5.81 5.19 6.88
N THR A 72 -6.30 4.22 7.67
CA THR A 72 -7.16 4.46 8.84
C THR A 72 -6.36 4.54 10.13
N ILE A 73 -5.32 3.72 10.25
CA ILE A 73 -4.38 3.70 11.38
C ILE A 73 -2.99 3.67 10.78
N ALA A 74 -2.18 4.65 11.12
CA ALA A 74 -0.83 4.77 10.62
C ALA A 74 0.19 4.49 11.74
N ASP A 75 1.40 4.10 11.37
CA ASP A 75 2.56 3.99 12.28
C ASP A 75 2.44 2.97 13.41
N VAL A 76 1.83 1.82 13.15
CA VAL A 76 1.86 0.70 14.11
C VAL A 76 3.25 0.06 14.05
N LYS A 77 4.13 0.48 14.95
CA LYS A 77 5.51 -0.02 15.03
C LYS A 77 5.54 -1.48 15.47
N GLN A 78 6.32 -2.27 14.77
CA GLN A 78 6.65 -3.64 15.12
C GLN A 78 8.17 -3.80 15.19
N SER A 79 8.63 -4.90 15.80
CA SER A 79 10.07 -5.20 15.90
C SER A 79 10.76 -5.36 14.53
N ASN A 80 9.99 -5.64 13.48
CA ASN A 80 10.46 -5.91 12.12
C ASN A 80 9.98 -4.89 11.07
N GLY A 81 9.31 -3.80 11.48
CA GLY A 81 8.85 -2.78 10.54
C GLY A 81 7.67 -1.95 11.03
N VAL A 82 6.84 -1.49 10.10
CA VAL A 82 5.69 -0.63 10.36
C VAL A 82 4.46 -1.17 9.63
N ILE A 83 3.34 -1.29 10.35
CA ILE A 83 2.04 -1.60 9.77
C ILE A 83 1.23 -0.30 9.61
N HIS A 84 0.63 -0.15 8.43
CA HIS A 84 -0.43 0.82 8.16
C HIS A 84 -1.72 0.06 7.86
N VAL A 85 -2.79 0.38 8.58
CA VAL A 85 -4.12 -0.19 8.38
C VAL A 85 -4.83 0.62 7.30
N ILE A 86 -5.39 -0.07 6.31
CA ILE A 86 -6.11 0.55 5.19
C ILE A 86 -7.57 0.11 5.14
N GLY A 87 -8.43 1.00 4.67
CA GLY A 87 -9.88 0.76 4.62
C GLY A 87 -10.35 -0.12 3.45
N LYS A 88 -9.47 -0.48 2.51
CA LYS A 88 -9.83 -1.33 1.36
C LYS A 88 -8.65 -2.22 0.96
N VAL A 89 -8.97 -3.40 0.43
CA VAL A 89 -8.00 -4.29 -0.20
C VAL A 89 -7.53 -3.70 -1.53
N LEU A 90 -6.21 -3.63 -1.72
CA LEU A 90 -5.55 -3.21 -2.95
C LEU A 90 -5.43 -4.40 -3.89
N LEU A 91 -5.78 -4.23 -5.16
CA LEU A 91 -5.71 -5.30 -6.14
C LEU A 91 -4.61 -5.00 -7.18
N PRO A 92 -3.74 -5.98 -7.48
CA PRO A 92 -2.80 -5.86 -8.59
C PRO A 92 -3.56 -5.77 -9.91
N LYS A 93 -2.97 -5.15 -10.93
CA LYS A 93 -3.46 -5.31 -12.30
C LYS A 93 -3.11 -6.73 -12.77
N MET A 94 -4.15 -7.56 -12.98
CA MET A 94 -4.02 -8.95 -13.45
C MET A 94 -4.08 -9.02 -14.97
#